data_AF-A0A0F2QWA1-F1
#
_entry.id   AF-A0A0F2QWA1-F1
#
_cell.length_a   1.000
_cell.length_b   1.000
_cell.length_c   1.000
_cell.angle_alpha   90.00
_cell.angle_beta   90.00
_cell.angle_gamma   90.00
#
_symmetry.space_group_name_H-M   'P 1'
#
loop_
_entity.id
_entity.type
_entity.pdbx_description
1 polymer ?
#
loop_
_entity_poly.entity_id
_entity_poly.type
_entity_poly.pdbx_seq_one_letter_code
_entity_poly.pdbx_strand_id
1 'polypeptide(L)'
;MQKRPLTPTYLFFYILFWPDTWQIAIGLLAAWLLPPFFMPPDASLFKTVMVFIMMGCIGYAVSGVPARAISRLLRKMLLGAKHP
;
A
#
# COMPACT_ATOMS: atom_id res chain seq x y z
N MET A 1 -4.26 20.86 24.00
CA MET A 1 -4.12 19.74 23.04
C MET A 1 -3.80 18.46 23.81
N GLN A 2 -4.80 17.64 24.12
CA GLN A 2 -4.61 16.41 24.86
C GLN A 2 -3.96 15.38 23.92
N LYS A 3 -2.67 15.11 24.09
CA LYS A 3 -1.94 14.13 23.28
C LYS A 3 -2.57 12.75 23.55
N ARG A 4 -3.27 12.20 22.56
CA ARG A 4 -3.80 10.83 22.66
C ARG A 4 -2.62 9.89 22.96
N PRO A 5 -2.74 8.95 23.91
CA PRO A 5 -1.65 8.05 24.24
C PRO A 5 -1.28 7.25 23.00
N LEU A 6 -0.01 7.34 22.59
CA LEU A 6 0.57 6.58 21.48
C LEU A 6 0.69 5.12 21.90
N THR A 7 -0.42 4.40 21.86
CA THR A 7 -0.43 2.96 22.10
C THR A 7 -0.07 2.21 20.82
N PRO A 8 0.56 1.01 20.91
CA PRO A 8 0.89 0.20 19.73
C PRO A 8 -0.34 -0.08 18.86
N THR A 9 -1.47 -0.36 19.50
CA THR A 9 -2.77 -0.54 18.85
C THR A 9 -3.21 0.69 18.08
N TYR A 10 -3.07 1.88 18.66
CA TYR A 10 -3.37 3.14 17.98
C TYR A 10 -2.48 3.34 16.75
N LEU A 11 -1.18 3.04 16.86
CA LEU A 11 -0.24 3.14 15.74
C LEU A 11 -0.63 2.18 14.59
N PHE A 12 -0.97 0.94 14.94
CA PHE A 12 -1.39 -0.08 13.98
C PHE A 12 -2.64 0.35 13.20
N PHE A 13 -3.70 0.77 13.89
CA PHE A 13 -4.91 1.24 13.23
C PHE A 13 -4.65 2.52 12.43
N TYR A 14 -3.82 3.43 12.94
CA TYR A 14 -3.47 4.65 12.23
C TYR A 14 -2.83 4.35 10.87
N ILE A 15 -1.86 3.44 10.84
CA ILE A 15 -1.20 2.97 9.61
C ILE A 15 -2.20 2.24 8.71
N LEU A 16 -3.04 1.36 9.26
CA LEU A 16 -4.05 0.62 8.50
C LEU A 16 -5.10 1.54 7.83
N PHE A 17 -5.44 2.67 8.45
CA PHE A 17 -6.40 3.64 7.89
C PHE A 17 -5.75 4.66 6.96
N TRP A 18 -4.43 4.63 6.79
CA TRP A 18 -3.71 5.58 5.95
C TRP A 18 -3.74 5.13 4.48
N PRO A 19 -4.25 5.96 3.54
CA PRO A 19 -4.28 5.60 2.13
C PRO A 19 -2.89 5.27 1.57
N ASP A 20 -1.85 5.96 2.03
CA ASP A 20 -0.48 5.78 1.54
C ASP A 20 0.07 4.40 1.88
N THR A 21 -0.30 3.83 3.03
CA THR A 21 0.07 2.46 3.41
C THR A 21 -0.46 1.45 2.40
N TRP A 22 -1.71 1.62 1.95
CA TRP A 22 -2.29 0.75 0.93
C TRP A 22 -1.65 0.95 -0.44
N GLN A 23 -1.26 2.18 -0.79
CA GLN A 23 -0.54 2.42 -2.06
C GLN A 23 0.83 1.75 -2.07
N ILE A 24 1.58 1.85 -0.97
CA ILE A 24 2.88 1.19 -0.81
C ILE A 24 2.71 -0.32 -0.86
N ALA A 25 1.72 -0.87 -0.15
CA ALA A 25 1.45 -2.30 -0.15
C ALA A 25 1.12 -2.82 -1.56
N ILE A 26 0.28 -2.10 -2.32
CA ILE A 26 -0.06 -2.46 -3.69
C ILE A 26 1.15 -2.31 -4.62
N GLY A 27 1.94 -1.25 -4.46
CA GLY A 27 3.20 -1.06 -5.19
C GLY A 27 4.17 -2.22 -4.98
N LEU A 28 4.40 -2.62 -3.73
CA LEU A 28 5.25 -3.77 -3.40
C LEU A 28 4.70 -5.08 -3.97
N LEU A 29 3.39 -5.27 -3.89
CA LEU A 29 2.73 -6.46 -4.42
C LEU A 29 2.87 -6.54 -5.95
N ALA A 30 2.71 -5.41 -6.65
CA ALA A 30 2.95 -5.31 -8.09
C ALA A 30 4.43 -5.55 -8.43
N ALA A 31 5.35 -4.96 -7.67
CA ALA A 31 6.79 -5.17 -7.83
C ALA A 31 7.18 -6.63 -7.61
N TRP A 32 6.48 -7.39 -6.77
CA TRP A 32 6.80 -8.79 -6.53
C TRP A 32 6.18 -9.74 -7.56
N LEU A 33 4.92 -9.51 -7.94
CA LEU A 33 4.18 -10.41 -8.84
C LEU A 33 4.50 -10.20 -10.32
N LEU A 34 4.72 -8.97 -10.75
CA LEU A 34 4.80 -8.64 -12.18
C LEU A 34 6.17 -8.92 -12.83
N PRO A 35 7.35 -8.78 -12.18
CA PRO A 35 8.64 -9.02 -12.82
C PRO A 35 8.78 -10.35 -13.60
N PRO A 36 8.33 -11.51 -13.11
CA PRO A 36 8.48 -12.76 -13.87
C PRO A 36 7.72 -12.77 -15.19
N PHE A 37 6.71 -11.91 -15.37
CA PHE A 37 5.96 -11.79 -16.63
C PHE A 37 6.61 -10.86 -17.66
N PHE A 38 7.46 -9.93 -17.22
CA PHE A 38 8.07 -8.91 -18.09
C PHE A 38 9.58 -9.08 -18.26
N MET A 39 10.22 -9.97 -17.50
CA MET A 39 11.66 -10.21 -17.60
C MET A 39 12.00 -11.42 -18.48
N PRO A 40 12.97 -11.27 -19.39
CA PRO A 40 13.61 -12.42 -19.98
C PRO A 40 14.40 -13.22 -18.91
N PRO A 41 14.49 -14.55 -19.04
CA PRO A 41 15.20 -15.40 -18.09
C PRO A 41 16.69 -15.05 -17.93
N ASP A 42 17.30 -14.41 -18.93
CA ASP A 42 18.71 -13.99 -18.92
C ASP A 42 18.92 -12.51 -18.53
N ALA A 43 17.96 -11.91 -17.83
CA ALA A 43 18.08 -10.53 -17.37
C ALA A 43 19.22 -10.37 -16.36
N SER A 44 20.13 -9.42 -16.62
CA SER A 44 21.18 -9.08 -15.65
C SER A 44 20.58 -8.52 -14.37
N LEU A 45 21.26 -8.75 -13.24
CA LEU A 45 20.80 -8.35 -11.90
C LEU A 45 20.43 -6.86 -11.83
N PHE A 46 21.18 -5.99 -12.52
CA PHE A 46 20.89 -4.56 -12.61
C PHE A 46 19.55 -4.26 -13.32
N LYS A 47 19.25 -4.95 -14.43
CA LYS A 47 17.95 -4.81 -15.13
C LYS A 47 16.81 -5.32 -14.25
N THR A 48 17.04 -6.40 -13.50
CA THR A 48 16.06 -6.97 -12.59
C THR A 48 15.65 -5.98 -11.50
N VAL A 49 16.63 -5.36 -10.83
CA VAL A 49 16.38 -4.35 -9.80
C VAL A 49 15.67 -3.13 -10.39
N MET A 50 16.07 -2.67 -11.59
CA MET A 50 15.47 -1.51 -12.23
C MET A 50 13.97 -1.73 -12.52
N VAL A 51 13.60 -2.85 -13.13
CA VAL A 51 12.20 -3.19 -13.40
C VAL A 51 11.43 -3.37 -12.10
N PHE A 52 12.02 -3.95 -11.05
CA PHE A 52 11.37 -4.08 -9.74
C PHE A 52 10.97 -2.71 -9.18
N ILE A 53 11.90 -1.73 -9.24
CA ILE A 53 11.63 -0.35 -8.82
C ILE A 53 10.55 0.29 -9.70
N MET A 54 10.66 0.16 -11.02
CA MET A 54 9.67 0.71 -11.96
C MET A 54 8.27 0.16 -11.70
N MET A 55 8.12 -1.15 -11.56
CA MET A 55 6.82 -1.78 -11.30
C MET A 55 6.27 -1.40 -9.93
N GLY A 56 7.14 -1.23 -8.93
CA GLY A 56 6.75 -0.69 -7.62
C GLY A 56 6.20 0.72 -7.71
N CYS A 57 6.89 1.61 -8.42
CA CYS A 57 6.45 3.00 -8.62
C CYS A 57 5.15 3.08 -9.44
N ILE A 58 5.01 2.29 -10.50
CA ILE A 58 3.80 2.23 -11.32
C ILE A 58 2.63 1.70 -10.49
N GLY A 59 2.83 0.59 -9.77
CA GLY A 59 1.84 0.02 -8.87
C GLY A 59 1.40 1.04 -7.81
N TYR A 60 2.34 1.76 -7.20
CA TYR A 60 2.04 2.86 -6.28
C TYR A 60 1.20 3.95 -6.94
N ALA A 61 1.60 4.47 -8.10
CA ALA A 61 0.89 5.55 -8.79
C ALA A 61 -0.54 5.16 -9.20
N VAL A 62 -0.72 3.96 -9.76
CA VAL A 62 -2.03 3.45 -10.19
C VAL A 62 -2.93 3.14 -8.99
N SER A 63 -2.34 2.72 -7.88
CA SER A 63 -3.08 2.34 -6.68
C SER A 63 -3.74 3.51 -5.93
N GLY A 64 -3.51 4.76 -6.33
CA GLY A 64 -4.07 5.93 -5.66
C GLY A 64 -5.60 5.91 -5.53
N VAL A 65 -6.31 5.43 -6.56
CA VAL A 65 -7.78 5.28 -6.52
C VAL A 65 -8.22 4.12 -5.61
N PRO A 66 -7.75 2.87 -5.81
CA PRO A 66 -8.17 1.74 -4.98
C PRO A 66 -7.72 1.88 -3.51
N ALA A 67 -6.54 2.43 -3.23
CA ALA A 67 -6.06 2.65 -1.86
C ALA A 67 -6.96 3.61 -1.07
N ARG A 68 -7.46 4.67 -1.72
CA ARG A 68 -8.45 5.57 -1.13
C ARG A 68 -9.80 4.88 -0.91
N ALA A 69 -10.19 3.95 -1.80
CA ALA A 69 -11.42 3.17 -1.61
C ALA A 69 -11.30 2.21 -0.42
N ILE A 70 -10.18 1.50 -0.28
CA ILE A 70 -9.92 0.55 0.82
C ILE A 70 -9.93 1.28 2.17
N SER A 71 -9.20 2.39 2.28
CA SER A 71 -9.18 3.20 3.51
C SER A 71 -10.56 3.77 3.87
N ARG A 72 -11.38 4.16 2.88
CA ARG A 72 -12.78 4.58 3.11
C ARG A 72 -13.69 3.43 3.55
N LEU A 73 -13.57 2.26 2.93
CA LEU A 73 -14.33 1.06 3.29
C LEU A 73 -14.01 0.62 4.71
N LEU A 74 -12.72 0.56 5.06
CA LEU A 74 -12.28 0.24 6.42
C LEU A 74 -12.83 1.25 7.42
N ARG A 75 -12.75 2.55 7.13
CA ARG A 75 -13.34 3.58 8.00
C ARG A 75 -14.85 3.38 8.15
N LYS A 76 -15.56 3.08 7.06
CA LYS A 76 -17.00 2.84 7.09
C LYS A 76 -17.37 1.57 7.87
N MET A 77 -16.60 0.49 7.76
CA MET A 77 -16.86 -0.75 8.50
C MET A 77 -16.52 -0.63 9.99
N LEU A 78 -15.39 0.01 10.32
CA LEU A 78 -14.90 0.11 11.71
C LEU A 78 -15.54 1.26 12.51
N LEU A 79 -15.89 2.38 11.86
CA LEU A 79 -16.57 3.51 12.51
C LEU A 79 -18.10 3.49 12.27
N GLY A 80 -18.60 2.69 11.31
CA GLY A 80 -20.02 2.64 10.95
C GLY A 80 -20.94 1.89 11.90
N ALA A 81 -20.45 1.42 13.05
CA ALA A 81 -21.29 1.00 14.16
C ALA A 81 -21.45 2.08 15.23
N LYS A 82 -20.76 3.23 15.11
CA LYS A 82 -20.80 4.27 16.14
C LYS A 82 -20.54 5.66 15.57
N HIS A 83 -21.59 6.22 14.98
CA HIS A 83 -21.92 7.62 15.22
C HIS A 83 -23.42 7.72 15.54
N PRO A 84 -23.80 8.52 16.56
CA PRO A 84 -25.18 8.73 17.00
C PRO A 84 -26.05 9.39 15.93
#